data_AF-A0A2S0XE84-F1
#
_entry.id   AF-A0A2S0XE84-F1
#
_cell.length_a   1.000
_cell.length_b   1.000
_cell.length_c   1.000
_cell.angle_alpha   90.00
_cell.angle_beta   90.00
_cell.angle_gamma   90.00
#
_symmetry.space_group_name_H-M   'P 1'
#
loop_
_entity.id
_entity.type
_entity.pdbx_description
1 polymer ?
#
loop_
_entity_poly.entity_id
_entity_poly.type
_entity_poly.pdbx_seq_one_letter_code
_entity_poly.pdbx_strand_id
1 'polypeptide(L)'
;MVQRIIYPTDGGGIAVLICHRADGTPASPLPLSEIGRKDVPAGVPFRFVEEEDIPADRYFRDLWTADFSEPDGHGIGAAAWFEEQAIIAAGQQEVDQ
;
A
#
# COMPACT_ATOMS: atom_id res chain seq x y z
N MET A 1 11.55 9.23 -9.17
CA MET A 1 11.32 8.72 -7.82
C MET A 1 10.41 7.52 -7.97
N VAL A 2 10.85 6.38 -7.46
CA VAL A 2 10.18 5.09 -7.65
C VAL A 2 9.80 4.62 -6.26
N GLN A 3 8.55 4.88 -5.89
CA GLN A 3 8.08 4.59 -4.54
C GLN A 3 7.54 3.17 -4.42
N ARG A 4 7.67 2.64 -3.21
CA ARG A 4 7.24 1.32 -2.79
C ARG A 4 6.50 1.46 -1.46
N ILE A 5 5.56 0.57 -1.22
CA ILE A 5 4.87 0.47 0.07
C ILE A 5 5.42 -0.75 0.78
N ILE A 6 5.82 -0.61 2.03
CA ILE A 6 6.24 -1.74 2.86
C ILE A 6 5.25 -1.95 4.01
N TYR A 7 5.02 -3.21 4.37
CA TYR A 7 4.17 -3.57 5.50
C TYR A 7 4.64 -4.89 6.13
N PRO A 8 4.43 -5.09 7.44
CA PRO A 8 4.81 -6.33 8.10
C PRO A 8 3.87 -7.48 7.69
N THR A 9 4.42 -8.68 7.52
CA THR A 9 3.65 -9.91 7.31
C THR A 9 3.50 -10.68 8.62
N ASP A 10 2.47 -11.53 8.71
CA ASP A 10 2.20 -12.37 9.88
C ASP A 10 3.38 -13.31 10.23
N GLY A 11 4.19 -13.68 9.22
CA GLY A 11 5.39 -14.52 9.38
C GLY A 11 6.64 -13.79 9.89
N GLY A 12 6.53 -12.53 10.32
CA GLY A 12 7.66 -11.73 10.82
C GLY A 12 8.58 -11.15 9.76
N GLY A 13 8.21 -11.26 8.48
CA GLY A 13 8.94 -10.64 7.37
C GLY A 13 8.33 -9.31 6.93
N ILE A 14 8.96 -8.66 5.96
CA ILE A 14 8.44 -7.45 5.31
C ILE A 14 7.91 -7.81 3.91
N ALA A 15 6.70 -7.36 3.62
CA ALA A 15 6.14 -7.36 2.28
C ALA A 15 6.41 -6.02 1.60
N VAL A 16 6.61 -6.07 0.28
CA VAL A 16 6.89 -4.90 -0.55
C VAL A 16 5.88 -4.85 -1.68
N LEU A 17 5.10 -3.78 -1.71
CA LEU A 17 4.10 -3.46 -2.72
C LEU A 17 4.73 -2.59 -3.82
N ILE A 18 4.72 -3.11 -5.04
CA ILE A 18 5.28 -2.44 -6.22
C ILE A 18 4.22 -1.52 -6.79
N CYS A 19 4.35 -0.22 -6.51
CA CYS A 19 3.37 0.79 -6.89
C CYS A 19 3.74 1.55 -8.19
N HIS A 20 5.00 1.49 -8.58
CA HIS A 20 5.53 2.07 -9.82
C HIS A 20 6.18 0.98 -10.68
N ARG A 21 6.07 1.12 -11.99
CA ARG A 21 6.74 0.27 -12.97
C ARG A 21 8.24 0.60 -13.03
N ALA A 22 9.02 -0.27 -13.67
CA ALA A 22 10.47 -0.08 -13.83
C ALA A 22 10.84 1.20 -14.60
N ASP A 23 9.94 1.69 -15.46
CA ASP A 23 10.06 2.96 -16.19
C ASP A 23 9.63 4.19 -15.37
N GLY A 24 9.27 4.00 -14.10
CA GLY A 24 8.89 5.07 -13.17
C GLY A 24 7.43 5.50 -13.23
N THR A 25 6.65 4.98 -14.18
CA THR A 25 5.21 5.28 -14.29
C THR A 25 4.41 4.59 -13.18
N PRO A 26 3.31 5.20 -12.68
CA PRO A 26 2.42 4.56 -11.72
C PRO A 26 1.85 3.25 -12.27
N ALA A 27 1.84 2.20 -11.45
CA ALA A 27 1.20 0.93 -11.80
C ALA A 27 -0.33 0.99 -11.72
N SER A 28 -0.86 1.99 -11.00
CA SER A 28 -2.29 2.24 -10.81
C SER A 28 -2.58 3.74 -10.95
N PRO A 29 -3.78 4.13 -11.41
CA PRO A 29 -4.21 5.53 -11.38
C PRO A 29 -4.49 6.04 -9.96
N LEU A 30 -4.52 5.16 -8.96
CA LEU A 30 -4.74 5.54 -7.56
C LEU A 30 -3.48 6.17 -6.96
N PRO A 31 -3.63 7.15 -6.06
CA PRO A 31 -2.50 7.66 -5.28
C PRO A 31 -1.98 6.57 -4.33
N LEU A 32 -0.71 6.67 -3.93
CA LEU A 32 -0.03 5.68 -3.09
C LEU A 32 -0.75 5.41 -1.76
N SER A 33 -1.34 6.43 -1.15
CA SER A 33 -2.15 6.29 0.07
C SER A 33 -3.35 5.36 -0.15
N GLU A 34 -4.04 5.48 -1.27
CA GLU A 34 -5.19 4.63 -1.59
C GLU A 34 -4.76 3.22 -1.99
N ILE A 35 -3.63 3.08 -2.69
CA ILE A 35 -3.02 1.77 -2.94
C ILE A 35 -2.71 1.08 -1.60
N GLY A 36 -2.06 1.79 -0.67
CA GLY A 36 -1.76 1.27 0.67
C GLY A 36 -3.03 0.86 1.41
N ARG A 37 -4.06 1.71 1.45
CA ARG A 37 -5.34 1.38 2.10
C ARG A 37 -6.00 0.13 1.50
N LYS A 38 -6.01 0.00 0.16
CA LYS A 38 -6.69 -1.10 -0.55
C LYS A 38 -5.90 -2.42 -0.52
N ASP A 39 -4.61 -2.37 -0.84
CA ASP A 39 -3.78 -3.57 -1.04
C ASP A 39 -3.14 -4.09 0.26
N VAL A 40 -3.04 -3.27 1.32
CA VAL A 40 -2.56 -3.70 2.64
C VAL A 40 -3.71 -4.29 3.44
N PRO A 41 -3.51 -5.43 4.15
CA PRO A 41 -4.56 -6.04 4.97
C PRO A 41 -5.12 -5.08 6.04
N ALA A 42 -6.37 -5.33 6.43
CA ALA A 42 -7.06 -4.50 7.41
C ALA A 42 -6.30 -4.43 8.75
N GLY A 43 -6.08 -3.22 9.25
CA GLY A 43 -5.41 -2.97 10.52
C GLY A 43 -3.88 -3.09 10.48
N VAL A 44 -3.29 -3.40 9.32
CA VAL A 44 -1.84 -3.50 9.19
C VAL A 44 -1.24 -2.12 8.84
N PRO A 45 -0.25 -1.62 9.61
CA PRO A 45 0.43 -0.37 9.29
C PRO A 45 1.30 -0.54 8.04
N PHE A 46 1.39 0.51 7.24
CA PHE A 46 2.28 0.55 6.08
C PHE A 46 3.09 1.84 6.02
N ARG A 47 4.20 1.80 5.29
CA ARG A 47 5.06 2.97 5.04
C ARG A 47 5.43 3.13 3.59
N PHE A 48 5.69 4.37 3.19
CA PHE A 48 6.24 4.71 1.89
C PHE A 48 7.76 4.74 1.97
N VAL A 49 8.42 4.03 1.07
CA VAL A 49 9.88 4.02 0.95
C VAL A 49 10.27 4.18 -0.51
N GLU A 50 11.47 4.69 -0.77
CA GLU A 50 12.02 4.70 -2.12
C GLU A 50 12.56 3.30 -2.47
N GLU A 51 12.63 2.99 -3.76
CA GLU A 51 13.21 1.73 -4.24
C GLU A 51 14.66 1.54 -3.76
N GLU A 52 15.41 2.63 -3.63
CA GLU A 52 16.81 2.66 -3.21
C GLU A 52 17.01 2.22 -1.75
N ASP A 53 15.98 2.38 -0.90
CA ASP A 53 16.01 1.94 0.51
C ASP A 53 15.77 0.43 0.65
N ILE A 54 15.30 -0.22 -0.41
CA ILE A 54 15.03 -1.66 -0.41
C ILE A 54 16.26 -2.39 -0.96
N PRO A 55 16.85 -3.32 -0.18
CA PRO A 55 17.98 -4.08 -0.68
C PRO A 55 17.64 -4.85 -1.95
N ALA A 56 18.47 -4.69 -2.99
CA ALA A 56 18.30 -5.38 -4.26
C ALA A 56 18.43 -6.91 -4.10
N ASP A 57 19.29 -7.35 -3.18
CA ASP A 57 19.42 -8.76 -2.81
C ASP A 57 18.35 -9.14 -1.78
N ARG A 58 17.44 -10.03 -2.19
CA ARG A 58 16.30 -10.51 -1.40
C ARG A 58 16.53 -11.86 -0.75
N TYR A 59 17.74 -12.43 -0.82
CA TYR A 59 18.03 -13.76 -0.28
C TYR A 59 17.78 -13.85 1.23
N PHE A 60 18.07 -12.78 1.98
CA PHE A 60 17.85 -12.69 3.42
C PHE A 60 16.68 -11.76 3.80
N ARG A 61 15.61 -11.73 2.99
CA ARG A 61 14.44 -10.86 3.23
C ARG A 61 13.73 -11.08 4.56
N ASP A 62 13.88 -12.27 5.15
CA ASP A 62 13.31 -12.61 6.46
C ASP A 62 14.05 -11.92 7.62
N LEU A 63 15.24 -11.37 7.38
CA LEU A 63 16.00 -10.56 8.35
C LEU A 63 15.71 -9.06 8.23
N TRP A 64 14.90 -8.65 7.26
CA TRP A 64 14.61 -7.24 7.06
C TRP A 64 13.74 -6.71 8.19
N THR A 65 14.15 -5.59 8.76
CA THR A 65 13.41 -4.88 9.79
C THR A 65 13.06 -3.48 9.29
N ALA A 66 11.84 -3.04 9.56
CA ALA A 66 11.41 -1.68 9.32
C ALA A 66 10.66 -1.18 10.56
N ASP A 67 10.78 0.12 10.82
CA ASP A 67 10.08 0.76 11.93
C ASP A 67 8.69 1.21 11.49
N PHE A 68 7.66 0.62 12.10
CA PHE A 68 6.25 0.95 11.89
C PHE A 68 5.62 1.66 13.09
N SER A 69 6.43 2.20 14.02
CA SER A 69 5.95 2.97 15.15
C SER A 69 5.26 4.27 14.73
N GLU A 70 5.73 4.88 13.64
CA GLU A 70 5.15 6.04 12.97
C GLU A 70 4.78 5.68 11.52
N PRO A 71 3.65 4.98 11.29
CA PRO A 71 3.27 4.54 9.96
C PRO A 71 2.64 5.68 9.15
N ASP A 72 2.83 5.65 7.83
CA ASP A 72 2.22 6.61 6.91
C ASP A 72 0.72 6.37 6.74
N GLY A 73 0.26 5.15 7.03
CA GLY A 73 -1.15 4.78 7.00
C GLY A 73 -1.42 3.36 7.48
N HIS A 74 -2.69 2.98 7.47
CA HIS A 74 -3.15 1.63 7.79
C HIS A 74 -3.99 1.06 6.66
N GLY A 75 -3.78 -0.21 6.36
CA GLY A 75 -4.63 -0.96 5.43
C GLY A 75 -6.05 -1.07 5.96
N ILE A 76 -7.03 -0.98 5.06
CA ILE A 76 -8.42 -1.35 5.33
C ILE A 76 -8.79 -2.65 4.61
N GLY A 77 -7.92 -3.13 3.72
CA GLY A 77 -8.14 -4.31 2.90
C GLY A 77 -9.05 -4.03 1.70
N ALA A 78 -8.91 -4.88 0.67
CA ALA A 78 -9.58 -4.66 -0.61
C ALA A 78 -11.11 -4.67 -0.49
N ALA A 79 -11.68 -5.56 0.33
CA ALA A 79 -13.13 -5.66 0.50
C ALA A 79 -13.74 -4.35 1.04
N ALA A 80 -13.23 -3.87 2.17
CA ALA A 80 -13.71 -2.62 2.78
C ALA A 80 -13.48 -1.40 1.87
N TRP A 81 -12.36 -1.39 1.13
CA TRP A 81 -12.10 -0.32 0.17
C TRP A 81 -13.12 -0.29 -0.97
N PHE A 82 -13.45 -1.44 -1.57
CA PHE A 82 -14.47 -1.50 -2.61
C PHE A 82 -15.88 -1.17 -2.09
N GLU A 83 -16.19 -1.52 -0.84
CA GLU A 83 -17.43 -1.08 -0.18
C GLU A 83 -17.48 0.44 0.00
N GLU A 84 -16.38 1.08 0.45
CA GLU A 84 -16.27 2.55 0.56
C GLU A 84 -16.50 3.22 -0.79
N GLN A 85 -15.87 2.71 -1.86
CA GLN A 85 -16.07 3.25 -3.21
C GLN A 85 -17.50 3.06 -3.72
N ALA A 86 -18.15 1.93 -3.42
CA ALA A 86 -19.53 1.69 -3.81
C ALA A 86 -20.49 2.67 -3.11
N ILE A 87 -20.25 2.98 -1.83
CA ILE A 87 -21.03 3.95 -1.07
C ILE A 87 -20.83 5.37 -1.63
N ILE A 88 -19.58 5.76 -1.92
CA ILE A 88 -19.26 7.07 -2.52
C ILE A 88 -19.93 7.19 -3.89
N ALA A 89 -19.83 6.16 -4.74
CA ALA A 89 -20.47 6.15 -6.05
C ALA A 89 -21.99 6.28 -5.95
N ALA A 90 -22.63 5.54 -5.03
CA ALA A 90 -24.07 5.62 -4.79
C ALA A 90 -24.49 7.01 -4.28
N GLY A 91 -23.75 7.57 -3.32
CA GLY A 91 -24.02 8.90 -2.79
C GLY A 91 -23.86 10.01 -3.84
N GLN A 92 -22.91 9.86 -4.77
CA GLN A 92 -22.71 10.80 -5.88
C GLN A 92 -23.89 10.77 -6.88
N GLN A 93 -24.53 9.61 -7.07
CA GLN A 93 -25.70 9.47 -7.95
C GLN A 93 -26.98 10.10 -7.40
N GLU A 94 -27.06 10.38 -6.10
CA GLU A 94 -28.19 11.08 -5.49
C GLU A 94 -28.08 12.61 -5.60
N VAL A 95 -26.88 13.15 -5.80
CA VAL A 95 -26.66 14.62 -5.89
C VAL A 95 -26.79 15.16 -7.32
N ASP A 96 -26.72 14.28 -8.33
CA ASP A 96 -26.80 14.63 -9.76
C ASP A 96 -28.22 14.43 -10.35
N GLN A 97 -29.20 14.05 -9.52
CA GLN A 97 -30.62 13.92 -9.87
C GLN A 97 -31.44 15.08 -9.31
#